data_AF-A0A1F5EVR8-F1
#
_entry.id   AF-A0A1F5EVR8-F1
#
_cell.length_a   1.000
_cell.length_b   1.000
_cell.length_c   1.000
_cell.angle_alpha   90.00
_cell.angle_beta   90.00
_cell.angle_gamma   90.00
#
_symmetry.space_group_name_H-M   'P 1'
#
loop_
_entity.id
_entity.type
_entity.pdbx_description
1 polymer ?
#
loop_
_entity_poly.entity_id
_entity_poly.type
_entity_poly.pdbx_seq_one_letter_code
_entity_poly.pdbx_strand_id
1 'polypeptide(L)'
;MKKIALFLCLAAVAVLATPQVSAFFDPELDDWIVYTISDSGGVYMLRGDGFEKLTQMPGGGPYDISAFYDSAADDWIVYAVNGSGMLHRLQATEFVGVDQIPGGGPYDVSAFYDFLLDDWIVYAFNAGGELYRLAGNVFQPIAELP
;
A
#
# COMPACT_ATOMS: atom_id res chain seq x y z
N MET A 1 46.18 33.60 -4.48
CA MET A 1 45.42 32.43 -4.99
C MET A 1 44.19 32.25 -4.11
N LYS A 2 42.99 32.63 -4.58
CA LYS A 2 41.73 32.47 -3.84
C LYS A 2 41.17 31.07 -4.12
N LYS A 3 40.95 30.26 -3.08
CA LYS A 3 40.31 28.95 -3.19
C LYS A 3 38.79 29.19 -3.32
N ILE A 4 38.23 28.80 -4.46
CA ILE A 4 36.77 28.77 -4.67
C ILE A 4 36.32 27.40 -4.17
N ALA A 5 35.52 27.38 -3.10
CA ALA A 5 34.84 26.17 -2.65
C ALA A 5 33.60 25.96 -3.51
N LEU A 6 33.57 24.85 -4.25
CA LEU A 6 32.43 24.43 -5.05
C LEU A 6 31.46 23.68 -4.13
N PHE A 7 30.32 24.27 -3.79
CA PHE A 7 29.23 23.57 -3.13
C PHE A 7 28.50 22.71 -4.17
N LEU A 8 28.61 21.39 -4.05
CA LEU A 8 27.72 20.47 -4.76
C LEU A 8 26.35 20.54 -4.08
N CYS A 9 25.38 21.19 -4.73
CA CYS A 9 23.97 20.95 -4.42
C CYS A 9 23.63 19.55 -4.90
N LEU A 10 23.45 18.61 -3.96
CA LEU A 10 22.82 17.34 -4.24
C LEU A 10 21.36 17.65 -4.63
N ALA A 11 21.06 17.67 -5.93
CA ALA A 11 19.69 17.74 -6.37
C ALA A 11 19.03 16.42 -5.96
N ALA A 12 18.14 16.48 -4.96
CA ALA A 12 17.25 15.37 -4.68
C ALA A 12 16.41 15.18 -5.95
N VAL A 13 16.68 14.12 -6.70
CA VAL A 13 15.81 13.70 -7.78
C VAL A 13 14.55 13.22 -7.08
N ALA A 14 13.53 14.07 -7.03
CA ALA A 14 12.19 13.66 -6.65
C ALA A 14 11.74 12.64 -7.72
N VAL A 15 11.91 11.36 -7.43
CA VAL A 15 11.19 10.33 -8.16
C VAL A 15 9.72 10.57 -7.82
N LEU A 16 8.98 11.14 -8.75
CA LEU A 16 7.53 11.24 -8.63
C LEU A 16 7.03 9.81 -8.49
N ALA A 17 6.52 9.46 -7.31
CA ALA A 17 5.91 8.16 -7.09
C ALA A 17 4.75 8.02 -8.08
N THR A 18 4.72 6.92 -8.83
CA THR A 18 3.61 6.65 -9.74
C THR A 18 2.37 6.29 -8.92
N PRO A 19 1.15 6.58 -9.43
CA PRO A 19 -0.05 6.00 -8.87
C PRO A 19 0.06 4.47 -8.82
N GLN A 20 -0.47 3.86 -7.77
CA GLN A 20 -0.54 2.40 -7.63
C GLN A 20 -1.97 1.93 -7.90
N VAL A 21 -2.11 0.68 -8.32
CA VAL A 21 -3.39 0.06 -8.67
C VAL A 21 -3.48 -1.31 -8.03
N SER A 22 -4.64 -1.63 -7.49
CA SER A 22 -4.98 -3.00 -7.07
C SER A 22 -6.31 -3.37 -7.71
N ALA A 23 -6.37 -4.57 -8.29
CA ALA A 23 -7.55 -5.07 -8.95
C ALA A 23 -7.78 -6.53 -8.58
N PHE A 24 -9.04 -6.89 -8.38
CA PHE A 24 -9.47 -8.25 -8.08
C PHE A 24 -10.84 -8.52 -8.70
N PHE A 25 -11.22 -9.80 -8.76
CA PHE A 25 -12.54 -10.21 -9.21
C PHE A 25 -13.45 -10.43 -8.01
N ASP A 26 -14.65 -9.87 -8.06
CA ASP A 26 -15.74 -10.16 -7.12
C ASP A 26 -16.73 -11.14 -7.80
N PRO A 27 -16.80 -12.41 -7.36
CA PRO A 27 -17.68 -13.40 -7.95
C PRO A 27 -19.16 -13.20 -7.63
N GLU A 28 -19.52 -12.47 -6.58
CA GLU A 28 -20.94 -12.22 -6.24
C GLU A 28 -21.52 -11.10 -7.10
N LEU A 29 -20.69 -10.14 -7.50
CA LEU A 29 -21.07 -9.09 -8.46
C LEU A 29 -20.79 -9.45 -9.93
N ASP A 30 -20.02 -10.51 -10.18
CA ASP A 30 -19.51 -10.88 -11.51
C ASP A 30 -18.77 -9.70 -12.18
N ASP A 31 -17.91 -9.02 -11.42
CA ASP A 31 -17.24 -7.79 -11.88
C ASP A 31 -15.79 -7.68 -11.40
N TRP A 32 -15.01 -6.87 -12.12
CA TRP A 32 -13.64 -6.51 -11.77
C TRP A 32 -13.65 -5.26 -10.91
N ILE A 33 -13.17 -5.39 -9.69
CA ILE A 33 -13.05 -4.27 -8.76
C ILE A 33 -11.66 -3.68 -8.87
N VAL A 34 -11.56 -2.37 -9.05
CA VAL A 34 -10.29 -1.65 -9.24
C VAL A 34 -10.19 -0.47 -8.29
N TYR A 35 -9.17 -0.50 -7.43
CA TYR A 35 -8.75 0.60 -6.57
C TYR A 35 -7.43 1.20 -7.07
N THR A 36 -7.27 2.50 -6.88
CA THR A 36 -5.99 3.18 -7.13
C THR A 36 -5.70 4.20 -6.03
N ILE A 37 -4.41 4.40 -5.75
CA ILE A 37 -3.92 5.49 -4.92
C ILE A 37 -3.00 6.39 -5.74
N SER A 38 -3.30 7.69 -5.74
CA SER A 38 -2.47 8.72 -6.39
C SER A 38 -1.19 9.02 -5.60
N ASP A 39 -0.25 9.72 -6.24
CA ASP A 39 0.98 10.23 -5.64
C ASP A 39 0.76 11.19 -4.45
N SER A 40 -0.39 11.85 -4.42
CA SER A 40 -0.86 12.71 -3.33
C SER A 40 -1.66 11.97 -2.25
N GLY A 41 -1.82 10.64 -2.36
CA GLY A 41 -2.50 9.79 -1.38
C GLY A 41 -4.02 9.75 -1.52
N GLY A 42 -4.60 10.42 -2.53
CA GLY A 42 -6.03 10.26 -2.83
C GLY A 42 -6.32 8.83 -3.30
N VAL A 43 -7.30 8.17 -2.69
CA VAL A 43 -7.74 6.80 -3.05
C VAL A 43 -9.04 6.86 -3.82
N TYR A 44 -9.07 6.13 -4.94
CA TYR A 44 -10.18 6.12 -5.89
C TYR A 44 -10.58 4.69 -6.24
N MET A 45 -11.82 4.54 -6.68
CA MET A 45 -12.33 3.29 -7.23
C MET A 45 -12.90 3.54 -8.62
N LEU A 46 -12.65 2.60 -9.54
CA LEU A 46 -13.25 2.64 -10.87
C LEU A 46 -14.75 2.33 -10.77
N ARG A 47 -15.58 3.22 -11.30
CA ARG A 47 -17.04 3.07 -11.41
C ARG A 47 -17.45 3.43 -12.83
N GLY A 48 -17.97 2.45 -13.57
CA GLY A 48 -18.26 2.62 -15.00
C GLY A 48 -17.00 2.97 -15.78
N ASP A 49 -16.95 4.15 -16.38
CA ASP A 49 -15.83 4.65 -17.18
C ASP A 49 -14.97 5.71 -16.45
N GLY A 50 -15.19 5.94 -15.15
CA GLY A 50 -14.52 6.98 -14.39
C GLY A 50 -14.04 6.54 -13.01
N PHE A 51 -13.11 7.30 -12.43
CA PHE A 51 -12.63 7.11 -11.07
C PHE A 51 -13.38 8.03 -10.09
N GLU A 52 -13.97 7.45 -9.05
CA GLU A 52 -14.60 8.18 -7.95
C GLU A 52 -13.67 8.22 -6.74
N LYS A 53 -13.46 9.40 -6.15
CA LYS A 53 -12.64 9.53 -4.94
C LYS A 53 -13.39 8.95 -3.75
N LEU A 54 -12.77 8.01 -3.06
CA LEU A 54 -13.33 7.42 -1.85
C LEU A 54 -12.84 8.13 -0.60
N THR A 55 -11.53 8.33 -0.49
CA THR A 55 -10.91 8.86 0.73
C THR A 55 -9.51 9.41 0.46
N GLN A 56 -8.80 9.74 1.55
CA GLN A 56 -7.45 10.25 1.56
C GLN A 56 -6.59 9.40 2.50
N MET A 57 -5.48 8.89 2.00
CA MET A 57 -4.48 8.21 2.80
C MET A 57 -3.73 9.21 3.68
N PRO A 58 -3.57 8.95 4.99
CA PRO A 58 -2.76 9.79 5.87
C PRO A 58 -1.25 9.60 5.65
N GLY A 59 -0.48 10.63 6.00
CA GLY A 59 0.97 10.66 5.81
C GLY A 59 1.39 11.06 4.40
N GLY A 60 2.70 11.01 4.13
CA GLY A 60 3.28 11.30 2.81
C GLY A 60 3.63 10.02 2.05
N GLY A 61 3.69 10.10 0.72
CA GLY A 61 4.12 8.99 -0.13
C GLY A 61 5.64 8.72 -0.06
N PRO A 62 6.16 7.76 -0.85
CA PRO A 62 5.42 6.94 -1.82
C PRO A 62 4.39 6.04 -1.14
N TYR A 63 3.29 5.77 -1.82
CA TYR A 63 2.23 4.90 -1.33
C TYR A 63 2.20 3.60 -2.12
N ASP A 64 1.67 2.55 -1.49
CA ASP A 64 1.26 1.33 -2.16
C ASP A 64 -0.09 0.82 -1.63
N ILE A 65 -0.82 0.04 -2.44
CA ILE A 65 -2.20 -0.39 -2.16
C ILE A 65 -2.42 -1.85 -2.57
N SER A 66 -3.10 -2.61 -1.72
CA SER A 66 -3.58 -3.95 -2.03
C SER A 66 -5.04 -4.09 -1.59
N ALA A 67 -5.89 -4.59 -2.47
CA ALA A 67 -7.30 -4.84 -2.21
C ALA A 67 -7.71 -6.24 -2.68
N PHE A 68 -8.67 -6.84 -1.99
CA PHE A 68 -9.15 -8.18 -2.29
C PHE A 68 -10.59 -8.39 -1.79
N TYR A 69 -11.25 -9.44 -2.30
CA TYR A 69 -12.57 -9.88 -1.86
C TYR A 69 -12.46 -10.88 -0.71
N ASP A 70 -13.17 -10.62 0.39
CA ASP A 70 -13.43 -11.58 1.46
C ASP A 70 -14.82 -12.21 1.24
N SER A 71 -14.82 -13.45 0.78
CA SER A 71 -16.06 -14.17 0.44
C SER A 71 -16.86 -14.64 1.65
N ALA A 72 -16.28 -14.70 2.85
CA ALA A 72 -17.04 -15.07 4.05
C ALA A 72 -17.80 -13.89 4.62
N ALA A 73 -17.24 -12.68 4.48
CA ALA A 73 -17.87 -11.44 4.91
C ALA A 73 -18.73 -10.76 3.84
N ASP A 74 -18.60 -11.16 2.56
CA ASP A 74 -19.14 -10.41 1.40
C ASP A 74 -18.67 -8.95 1.43
N ASP A 75 -17.35 -8.77 1.55
CA ASP A 75 -16.73 -7.46 1.75
C ASP A 75 -15.45 -7.27 0.92
N TRP A 76 -15.12 -6.00 0.67
CA TRP A 76 -13.89 -5.59 -0.01
C TRP A 76 -12.90 -5.04 0.98
N ILE A 77 -11.80 -5.74 1.14
CA ILE A 77 -10.75 -5.35 2.08
C ILE A 77 -9.69 -4.56 1.34
N VAL A 78 -9.34 -3.38 1.87
CA VAL A 78 -8.33 -2.50 1.27
C VAL A 78 -7.27 -2.15 2.30
N TYR A 79 -6.03 -2.46 1.97
CA TYR A 79 -4.83 -2.06 2.69
C TYR A 79 -4.02 -1.07 1.87
N ALA A 80 -3.43 -0.09 2.54
CA ALA A 80 -2.46 0.82 1.93
C ALA A 80 -1.32 1.09 2.89
N VAL A 81 -0.13 1.32 2.35
CA VAL A 81 1.06 1.72 3.10
C VAL A 81 1.51 3.10 2.61
N ASN A 82 1.95 3.95 3.53
CA ASN A 82 2.52 5.25 3.20
C ASN A 82 4.06 5.24 3.24
N GLY A 83 4.68 6.36 2.87
CA GLY A 83 6.13 6.47 2.75
C GLY A 83 6.88 6.38 4.07
N SER A 84 6.19 6.47 5.21
CA SER A 84 6.80 6.17 6.51
C SER A 84 6.82 4.67 6.81
N GLY A 85 6.09 3.83 6.08
CA GLY A 85 5.96 2.38 6.30
C GLY A 85 4.76 1.99 7.15
N MET A 86 3.87 2.93 7.49
CA MET A 86 2.67 2.63 8.27
C MET A 86 1.60 2.01 7.38
N LEU A 87 1.26 0.75 7.64
CA LEU A 87 0.13 0.05 7.03
C LEU A 87 -1.18 0.57 7.64
N HIS A 88 -2.15 0.85 6.80
CA HIS A 88 -3.51 1.17 7.21
C HIS A 88 -4.51 0.25 6.50
N ARG A 89 -5.63 -0.01 7.18
CA ARG A 89 -6.80 -0.67 6.61
C ARG A 89 -7.92 0.34 6.44
N LEU A 90 -8.57 0.34 5.27
CA LEU A 90 -9.78 1.13 5.07
C LEU A 90 -10.92 0.51 5.88
N GLN A 91 -11.56 1.32 6.73
CA GLN A 91 -12.74 0.93 7.48
C GLN A 91 -13.83 1.96 7.20
N ALA A 92 -14.90 1.52 6.52
CA ALA A 92 -15.92 2.40 5.95
C ALA A 92 -15.30 3.48 5.04
N THR A 93 -15.04 4.68 5.58
CA THR A 93 -14.53 5.84 4.84
C THR A 93 -13.15 6.30 5.29
N GLU A 94 -12.56 5.69 6.31
CA GLU A 94 -11.31 6.15 6.93
C GLU A 94 -10.25 5.05 7.01
N PHE A 95 -9.00 5.44 6.80
CA PHE A 95 -7.86 4.56 7.00
C PHE A 95 -7.47 4.54 8.47
N VAL A 96 -7.49 3.34 9.06
CA VAL A 96 -7.06 3.08 10.43
C VAL A 96 -5.69 2.41 10.40
N GLY A 97 -4.74 2.95 11.17
CA GLY A 97 -3.38 2.39 11.28
C GLY A 97 -3.41 0.99 11.88
N VAL A 98 -2.62 0.09 11.31
CA VAL A 98 -2.52 -1.33 11.73
C VAL A 98 -1.17 -1.56 12.39
N ASP A 99 -0.09 -1.45 11.62
CA ASP A 99 1.27 -1.57 12.12
C ASP A 99 2.29 -0.90 11.18
N GLN A 100 3.50 -0.74 11.69
CA GLN A 100 4.64 -0.14 11.02
C GLN A 100 5.55 -1.24 10.44
N ILE A 101 5.76 -1.24 9.13
CA ILE A 101 6.75 -2.11 8.48
C ILE A 101 8.15 -1.67 8.92
N PRO A 102 9.00 -2.59 9.43
CA PRO A 102 10.37 -2.24 9.82
C PRO A 102 11.26 -1.86 8.62
N GLY A 103 12.30 -1.08 8.90
CA GLY A 103 13.28 -0.63 7.89
C GLY A 103 12.85 0.62 7.12
N GLY A 104 13.52 0.88 6.01
CA GLY A 104 13.30 2.07 5.17
C GLY A 104 12.50 1.76 3.90
N GLY A 105 11.75 2.74 3.42
CA GLY A 105 11.00 2.64 2.16
C GLY A 105 11.85 2.81 0.90
N PRO A 106 11.25 2.64 -0.30
CA PRO A 106 9.83 2.34 -0.55
C PRO A 106 9.40 0.98 0.00
N TYR A 107 8.11 0.87 0.27
CA TYR A 107 7.47 -0.35 0.74
C TYR A 107 6.53 -0.87 -0.35
N ASP A 108 6.33 -2.18 -0.36
CA ASP A 108 5.40 -2.89 -1.25
C ASP A 108 4.52 -3.78 -0.38
N VAL A 109 3.22 -3.81 -0.63
CA VAL A 109 2.23 -4.58 0.14
C VAL A 109 1.42 -5.48 -0.78
N SER A 110 1.26 -6.73 -0.38
CA SER A 110 0.39 -7.68 -1.06
C SER A 110 -0.50 -8.37 -0.04
N ALA A 111 -1.81 -8.37 -0.31
CA ALA A 111 -2.79 -8.96 0.57
C ALA A 111 -3.87 -9.73 -0.20
N PHE A 112 -4.37 -10.81 0.40
CA PHE A 112 -5.43 -11.65 -0.16
C PHE A 112 -6.19 -12.39 0.95
N TYR A 113 -7.38 -12.87 0.61
CA TYR A 113 -8.20 -13.71 1.49
C TYR A 113 -7.87 -15.20 1.28
N ASP A 114 -7.63 -15.92 2.38
CA ASP A 114 -7.55 -17.39 2.37
C ASP A 114 -8.86 -17.98 2.91
N PHE A 115 -9.70 -18.47 1.99
CA PHE A 115 -11.02 -19.03 2.32
C PHE A 115 -10.98 -20.32 3.15
N LEU A 116 -9.85 -21.04 3.16
CA LEU A 116 -9.73 -22.26 3.96
C LEU A 116 -9.38 -21.94 5.42
N LEU A 117 -8.65 -20.85 5.63
CA LEU A 117 -8.25 -20.38 6.95
C LEU A 117 -9.23 -19.36 7.55
N ASP A 118 -10.11 -18.80 6.72
CA ASP A 118 -10.93 -17.64 7.07
C ASP A 118 -10.08 -16.50 7.62
N ASP A 119 -9.01 -16.17 6.89
CA ASP A 119 -7.99 -15.25 7.33
C ASP A 119 -7.52 -14.31 6.21
N TRP A 120 -7.04 -13.14 6.62
CA TRP A 120 -6.51 -12.12 5.74
C TRP A 120 -4.99 -12.22 5.76
N ILE A 121 -4.42 -12.61 4.62
CA ILE A 121 -2.99 -12.81 4.51
C ILE A 121 -2.37 -11.53 3.97
N VAL A 122 -1.49 -10.89 4.75
CA VAL A 122 -0.81 -9.64 4.37
C VAL A 122 0.70 -9.83 4.46
N TYR A 123 1.37 -9.54 3.35
CA TYR A 123 2.83 -9.48 3.25
C TYR A 123 3.28 -8.07 2.88
N ALA A 124 4.50 -7.73 3.29
CA ALA A 124 5.12 -6.49 2.86
C ALA A 124 6.64 -6.60 2.72
N PHE A 125 7.20 -5.90 1.75
CA PHE A 125 8.63 -5.66 1.62
C PHE A 125 9.00 -4.26 2.11
N ASN A 126 10.23 -4.12 2.62
CA ASN A 126 10.92 -2.85 2.69
C ASN A 126 11.97 -2.71 1.57
N ALA A 127 12.61 -1.56 1.46
CA ALA A 127 13.62 -1.33 0.41
C ALA A 127 14.93 -2.10 0.62
N GLY A 128 15.14 -2.68 1.80
CA GLY A 128 16.24 -3.61 2.06
C GLY A 128 16.01 -4.99 1.46
N GLY A 129 14.79 -5.29 0.98
CA GLY A 129 14.42 -6.61 0.48
C GLY A 129 13.99 -7.58 1.57
N GLU A 130 13.79 -7.09 2.81
CA GLU A 130 13.26 -7.90 3.91
C GLU A 130 11.75 -8.08 3.73
N LEU A 131 11.30 -9.34 3.73
CA LEU A 131 9.90 -9.73 3.66
C LEU A 131 9.31 -9.92 5.06
N TYR A 132 8.16 -9.31 5.29
CA TYR A 132 7.39 -9.43 6.52
C TYR A 132 6.02 -10.04 6.23
N ARG A 133 5.49 -10.80 7.20
CA ARG A 133 4.08 -11.21 7.26
C ARG A 133 3.41 -10.51 8.43
N LEU A 134 2.21 -9.99 8.23
CA LEU A 134 1.38 -9.51 9.33
C LEU A 134 0.81 -10.70 10.11
N ALA A 135 1.14 -10.81 11.39
CA ALA A 135 0.59 -11.82 12.29
C ALA A 135 -0.20 -11.11 13.40
N GLY A 136 -1.53 -11.26 13.37
CA GLY A 136 -2.41 -10.38 14.13
C GLY A 136 -2.29 -8.95 13.60
N ASN A 137 -1.83 -8.02 14.44
CA ASN A 137 -1.60 -6.62 14.06
C ASN A 137 -0.11 -6.25 14.16
N VAL A 138 0.79 -7.21 13.96
CA VAL A 138 2.24 -6.95 14.05
C VAL A 138 2.97 -7.62 12.90
N PHE A 139 3.83 -6.87 12.22
CA PHE A 139 4.71 -7.41 11.18
C PHE A 139 5.85 -8.23 11.78
N GLN A 140 6.04 -9.43 11.23
CA GLN A 140 7.10 -10.35 11.62
C GLN A 140 7.97 -10.65 10.39
N PRO A 141 9.31 -10.55 10.50
CA PRO A 141 10.21 -10.88 9.40
C PRO A 141 10.14 -12.37 9.11
N ILE A 142 10.12 -12.74 7.84
CA ILE A 142 10.03 -14.14 7.41
C ILE A 142 11.06 -14.55 6.35
N ALA A 143 11.57 -13.60 5.56
CA ALA A 143 12.58 -13.86 4.53
C ALA A 143 13.29 -12.57 4.11
N GLU A 144 14.30 -12.68 3.25
CA GLU A 144 15.00 -11.56 2.62
C GLU A 144 15.31 -11.94 1.16
N LEU A 145 15.25 -10.98 0.25
CA LEU A 145 15.72 -11.17 -1.13
C LEU A 145 17.26 -11.33 -1.16
N PRO A 146 17.80 -12.11 -2.10
CA PRO A 146 19.25 -12.35 -2.22
C PRO A 146 20.05 -11.15 -2.71
#